data_AF-A0A9D5NRW9-F1
#
_entry.id   AF-A0A9D5NRW9-F1
#
_cell.length_a   1.000
_cell.length_b   1.000
_cell.length_c   1.000
_cell.angle_alpha   90.00
_cell.angle_beta   90.00
_cell.angle_gamma   90.00
#
_symmetry.space_group_name_H-M   'P 1'
#
loop_
_entity.id
_entity.type
_entity.pdbx_description
1 polymer ?
#
loop_
_entity_poly.entity_id
_entity_poly.type
_entity_poly.pdbx_seq_one_letter_code
_entity_poly.pdbx_strand_id
1 'polypeptide(L)'
;MLMKKIHSMKNGKMSLFMLIGASVAFLASCAGDGFTDESFQPGNGTANTKLTTPTVDQITVEVSTDGSKQTISWPVVYGAGGYKAVLTNLTTNEVLVDSIIDNLSFATSREEDTNYKLTLQVLGNAKLGNSDGDAVDKNFSSFTPSFAQIPAGADLYQYFQENPISDESTDELNYDLVAGATYTLSNQLGFNYHKVCLRSTDKANPATIEVGDNASFVASNSFSLKYLNIDVKAIAENARPVIELFAYESDPTVLEKPKNYFIIPAMNIVGCNFTNVIGSLIYDNNKGYAISGLTIKNTVIQMNTTTDRIRNEAFIAFQGGGVKDFNMENSTVYQTGEGNSRYFLRYNNSIRVDRITGSNTDFTTITYNNCTFYKVTSSENGQWSNYSGISNYSVYTINNNIWVDCSQNGDISRRIWGNGRLGTNAQARFLHNTYWNNGAATDQGNYDTSGTILTTDPAFEDAANADFTPTGAEQVQYQTGDSRWYE
;
A
#
# COMPACT_ATOMS: atom_id res chain seq x y z
N MET A 1 -27.09 32.01 29.05
CA MET A 1 -26.86 31.26 27.80
C MET A 1 -25.53 30.52 27.89
N LEU A 2 -25.40 29.41 27.16
CA LEU A 2 -24.23 28.50 27.11
C LEU A 2 -22.94 29.25 26.71
N MET A 3 -21.70 28.80 27.00
CA MET A 3 -21.21 27.64 27.77
C MET A 3 -19.83 27.98 28.38
N LYS A 4 -19.36 27.18 29.36
CA LYS A 4 -18.10 27.42 30.08
C LYS A 4 -16.84 27.19 29.23
N LYS A 5 -15.85 28.08 29.41
CA LYS A 5 -14.44 27.80 29.09
C LYS A 5 -13.92 26.67 30.00
N ILE A 6 -13.10 25.78 29.46
CA ILE A 6 -12.15 24.97 30.24
C ILE A 6 -10.76 25.19 29.67
N HIS A 7 -9.78 25.38 30.55
CA HIS A 7 -8.38 25.55 30.20
C HIS A 7 -7.54 24.61 31.07
N SER A 8 -6.70 23.81 30.41
CA SER A 8 -5.43 23.22 30.84
C SER A 8 -5.08 23.15 32.35
N MET A 9 -4.78 21.96 32.87
CA MET A 9 -3.37 21.57 33.12
C MET A 9 -3.14 20.21 33.84
N LYS A 10 -1.99 19.61 33.47
CA LYS A 10 -1.05 18.77 34.25
C LYS A 10 -1.26 17.25 34.41
N ASN A 11 -0.20 16.55 34.01
CA ASN A 11 0.10 15.14 34.27
C ASN A 11 0.16 14.80 35.76
N GLY A 12 -0.33 13.62 36.11
CA GLY A 12 -0.16 12.97 37.41
C GLY A 12 -0.33 11.46 37.26
N LYS A 13 0.57 10.67 37.85
CA LYS A 13 0.66 9.20 37.71
C LYS A 13 -0.57 8.45 38.28
N MET A 14 -0.71 7.18 37.85
CA MET A 14 -1.14 5.99 38.64
C MET A 14 -2.47 5.30 38.25
N SER A 15 -2.57 4.00 38.60
CA SER A 15 -3.61 2.99 38.31
C SER A 15 -3.69 2.53 36.84
N LEU A 16 -3.55 1.25 36.46
CA LEU A 16 -3.61 -0.07 37.14
C LEU A 16 -4.99 -0.48 37.68
N PHE A 17 -5.50 -1.60 37.16
CA PHE A 17 -6.71 -2.37 37.49
C PHE A 17 -8.07 -1.64 37.48
N MET A 18 -8.92 -1.99 36.50
CA MET A 18 -10.09 -2.89 36.67
C MET A 18 -11.06 -2.73 35.48
N LEU A 19 -11.54 -3.85 34.92
CA LEU A 19 -12.98 -4.07 34.76
C LEU A 19 -13.27 -5.58 34.65
N ILE A 20 -13.54 -6.20 35.81
CA ILE A 20 -14.29 -7.46 35.90
C ILE A 20 -15.68 -7.06 36.40
N GLY A 21 -16.76 -7.58 35.80
CA GLY A 21 -18.09 -7.38 36.39
C GLY A 21 -19.28 -7.68 35.47
N ALA A 22 -19.67 -8.95 35.35
CA ALA A 22 -21.03 -9.35 34.99
C ALA A 22 -21.31 -10.83 35.33
N SER A 23 -21.18 -11.24 36.59
CA SER A 23 -21.44 -12.65 36.98
C SER A 23 -21.76 -12.86 38.48
N VAL A 24 -22.91 -12.35 38.97
CA VAL A 24 -23.54 -12.84 40.22
C VAL A 24 -25.07 -12.70 40.15
N ALA A 25 -25.78 -13.85 40.15
CA ALA A 25 -27.16 -14.13 40.59
C ALA A 25 -27.65 -15.35 39.77
N PHE A 26 -27.40 -16.60 40.15
CA PHE A 26 -28.03 -17.36 41.24
C PHE A 26 -27.40 -18.77 41.25
N LEU A 27 -27.42 -19.63 42.28
CA LEU A 27 -27.94 -19.60 43.67
C LEU A 27 -26.83 -20.15 44.60
N ALA A 28 -26.98 -20.02 45.92
CA ALA A 28 -26.25 -20.87 46.88
C ALA A 28 -27.16 -22.04 47.30
N SER A 29 -26.75 -23.28 47.00
CA SER A 29 -27.36 -24.50 47.57
C SER A 29 -26.33 -25.63 47.57
N CYS A 30 -25.59 -25.76 48.67
CA CYS A 30 -24.71 -26.89 48.93
C CYS A 30 -25.27 -27.73 50.08
N ALA A 31 -26.23 -28.62 49.81
CA ALA A 31 -26.41 -29.89 50.52
C ALA A 31 -27.60 -30.68 49.94
N GLY A 32 -27.29 -31.80 49.26
CA GLY A 32 -28.18 -32.95 49.09
C GLY A 32 -29.44 -32.77 48.22
N ASP A 33 -29.33 -33.09 46.93
CA ASP A 33 -30.03 -34.23 46.30
C ASP A 33 -29.45 -34.50 44.89
N GLY A 34 -29.60 -35.70 44.35
CA GLY A 34 -29.66 -35.89 42.90
C GLY A 34 -28.38 -36.01 42.05
N PHE A 35 -27.23 -36.45 42.57
CA PHE A 35 -26.18 -37.01 41.69
C PHE A 35 -26.54 -38.46 41.28
N THR A 36 -27.55 -38.60 40.41
CA THR A 36 -27.80 -39.85 39.68
C THR A 36 -26.94 -39.86 38.42
N ASP A 37 -25.85 -40.64 38.42
CA ASP A 37 -25.05 -41.05 37.25
C ASP A 37 -25.17 -40.16 35.99
N GLU A 38 -24.74 -38.89 36.08
CA GLU A 38 -24.27 -38.18 34.89
C GLU A 38 -22.93 -38.81 34.49
N SER A 39 -23.02 -39.95 33.83
CA SER A 39 -21.88 -40.60 33.20
C SER A 39 -21.32 -39.63 32.16
N PHE A 40 -20.19 -38.99 32.48
CA PHE A 40 -19.38 -38.25 31.51
C PHE A 40 -18.85 -39.25 30.47
N GLN A 41 -19.68 -39.58 29.49
CA GLN A 41 -19.31 -40.52 28.43
C GLN A 41 -18.16 -39.91 27.63
N PRO A 42 -17.00 -40.58 27.53
CA PRO A 42 -15.90 -40.10 26.72
C PRO A 42 -16.36 -39.78 25.29
N GLY A 43 -16.03 -38.58 24.80
CA GLY A 43 -16.50 -38.10 23.49
C GLY A 43 -18.00 -37.75 23.43
N ASN A 44 -18.68 -37.53 24.57
CA ASN A 44 -20.11 -37.21 24.64
C ASN A 44 -20.98 -38.27 23.91
N GLY A 45 -20.65 -39.55 24.10
CA GLY A 45 -21.29 -40.69 23.42
C GLY A 45 -20.82 -40.94 21.97
N THR A 46 -19.92 -40.11 21.43
CA THR A 46 -19.41 -40.26 20.05
C THR A 46 -18.22 -41.21 20.01
N ALA A 47 -18.46 -42.47 19.66
CA ALA A 47 -17.45 -43.52 19.56
C ALA A 47 -17.69 -44.43 18.33
N ASN A 48 -16.62 -45.06 17.82
CA ASN A 48 -16.61 -45.99 16.68
C ASN A 48 -17.24 -45.43 15.39
N THR A 49 -17.11 -44.12 15.15
CA THR A 49 -17.68 -43.45 13.97
C THR A 49 -16.63 -42.73 13.13
N LYS A 50 -16.99 -42.37 11.89
CA LYS A 50 -16.26 -41.37 11.12
C LYS A 50 -16.74 -39.99 11.58
N LEU A 51 -15.81 -39.15 12.04
CA LEU A 51 -16.16 -37.79 12.46
C LEU A 51 -16.53 -36.92 11.25
N THR A 52 -17.25 -35.84 11.50
CA THR A 52 -17.58 -34.83 10.48
C THR A 52 -16.83 -33.54 10.80
N THR A 53 -15.97 -33.10 9.88
CA THR A 53 -15.28 -31.80 9.99
C THR A 53 -16.30 -30.67 9.97
N PRO A 54 -16.12 -29.58 10.73
CA PRO A 54 -16.99 -28.41 10.66
C PRO A 54 -17.12 -27.89 9.23
N THR A 55 -18.33 -27.53 8.83
CA THR A 55 -18.62 -26.98 7.51
C THR A 55 -18.00 -25.60 7.31
N VAL A 56 -17.84 -25.16 6.06
CA VAL A 56 -17.25 -23.86 5.69
C VAL A 56 -17.92 -22.68 6.43
N ASP A 57 -19.23 -22.75 6.62
CA ASP A 57 -20.03 -21.70 7.29
C ASP A 57 -19.88 -21.71 8.82
N GLN A 58 -19.47 -22.83 9.41
CA GLN A 58 -19.21 -22.97 10.84
C GLN A 58 -17.81 -22.48 11.25
N ILE A 59 -16.91 -22.28 10.29
CA ILE A 59 -15.57 -21.73 10.52
C ILE A 59 -15.64 -20.20 10.44
N THR A 60 -15.25 -19.51 11.50
CA THR A 60 -15.21 -18.03 11.55
C THR A 60 -13.80 -17.49 11.36
N VAL A 61 -13.71 -16.25 10.88
CA VAL A 61 -12.46 -15.48 10.79
C VAL A 61 -12.73 -14.10 11.37
N GLU A 62 -12.11 -13.79 12.51
CA GLU A 62 -12.23 -12.50 13.19
C GLU A 62 -10.92 -11.71 13.03
N VAL A 63 -11.02 -10.42 12.77
CA VAL A 63 -9.87 -9.53 12.54
C VAL A 63 -9.64 -8.67 13.78
N SER A 64 -8.38 -8.45 14.15
CA SER A 64 -8.03 -7.56 15.27
C SER A 64 -8.37 -6.09 14.96
N THR A 65 -8.57 -5.27 16.00
CA THR A 65 -8.96 -3.86 15.87
C THR A 65 -7.99 -3.01 15.02
N ASP A 66 -6.73 -3.42 14.96
CA ASP A 66 -5.65 -2.80 14.18
C ASP A 66 -5.44 -3.46 12.79
N GLY A 67 -6.25 -4.46 12.42
CA GLY A 67 -6.16 -5.16 11.14
C GLY A 67 -5.00 -6.15 10.98
N SER A 68 -4.04 -6.15 11.91
CA SER A 68 -2.73 -6.84 11.78
C SER A 68 -2.77 -8.36 12.04
N LYS A 69 -3.85 -8.85 12.64
CA LYS A 69 -4.03 -10.27 12.99
C LYS A 69 -5.42 -10.77 12.63
N GLN A 70 -5.49 -12.09 12.49
CA GLN A 70 -6.74 -12.83 12.30
C GLN A 70 -6.78 -14.03 13.23
N THR A 71 -7.95 -14.25 13.84
CA THR A 71 -8.29 -15.43 14.64
C THR A 71 -9.25 -16.28 13.84
N ILE A 72 -8.88 -17.53 13.61
CA ILE A 72 -9.69 -18.53 12.91
C ILE A 72 -10.25 -19.50 13.95
N SER A 73 -11.55 -19.76 13.94
CA SER A 73 -12.20 -20.65 14.92
C SER A 73 -13.29 -21.53 14.32
N TRP A 74 -13.63 -22.62 15.01
CA TRP A 74 -14.65 -23.59 14.60
C TRP A 74 -15.36 -24.20 15.81
N PRO A 75 -16.59 -24.76 15.67
CA PRO A 75 -17.29 -25.42 16.77
C PRO A 75 -16.61 -26.72 17.19
N VAL A 76 -16.91 -27.17 18.41
CA VAL A 76 -16.46 -28.48 18.92
C VAL A 76 -17.07 -29.63 18.12
N VAL A 77 -16.22 -30.55 17.66
CA VAL A 77 -16.62 -31.89 17.21
C VAL A 77 -16.44 -32.86 18.37
N TYR A 78 -17.55 -33.40 18.87
CA TYR A 78 -17.51 -34.40 19.94
C TYR A 78 -16.80 -35.67 19.48
N GLY A 79 -15.96 -36.24 20.37
CA GLY A 79 -15.17 -37.44 20.06
C GLY A 79 -13.91 -37.20 19.21
N ALA A 80 -13.57 -35.94 18.90
CA ALA A 80 -12.31 -35.57 18.21
C ALA A 80 -11.06 -35.89 19.05
N GLY A 81 -9.96 -36.17 18.34
CA GLY A 81 -8.60 -36.29 18.88
C GLY A 81 -7.76 -35.03 18.70
N GLY A 82 -8.24 -34.06 17.90
CA GLY A 82 -7.57 -32.81 17.53
C GLY A 82 -8.07 -32.33 16.16
N TYR A 83 -7.48 -31.27 15.62
CA TYR A 83 -7.77 -30.77 14.27
C TYR A 83 -6.48 -30.53 13.51
N LYS A 84 -6.35 -31.03 12.28
CA LYS A 84 -5.27 -30.61 11.37
C LYS A 84 -5.73 -29.36 10.64
N ALA A 85 -4.96 -28.28 10.76
CA ALA A 85 -5.22 -27.01 10.10
C ALA A 85 -4.01 -26.61 9.25
N VAL A 86 -4.25 -26.34 7.97
CA VAL A 86 -3.28 -25.76 7.04
C VAL A 86 -3.83 -24.43 6.54
N LEU A 87 -3.10 -23.34 6.75
CA LEU A 87 -3.45 -22.02 6.24
C LEU A 87 -2.41 -21.57 5.21
N THR A 88 -2.87 -21.28 4.01
CA THR A 88 -2.03 -20.82 2.89
C THR A 88 -2.39 -19.39 2.52
N ASN A 89 -1.39 -18.52 2.37
CA ASN A 89 -1.51 -17.26 1.65
C ASN A 89 -1.52 -17.59 0.15
N LEU A 90 -2.69 -17.53 -0.50
CA LEU A 90 -2.84 -17.82 -1.93
C LEU A 90 -2.19 -16.75 -2.83
N THR A 91 -1.75 -15.64 -2.23
CA THR A 91 -1.18 -14.49 -2.95
C THR A 91 0.33 -14.65 -3.15
N THR A 92 1.01 -15.24 -2.16
CA THR A 92 2.45 -15.57 -2.19
C THR A 92 2.72 -17.07 -2.36
N ASN A 93 1.67 -17.91 -2.33
CA ASN A 93 1.75 -19.37 -2.17
C ASN A 93 2.47 -19.85 -0.89
N GLU A 94 2.62 -18.99 0.12
CA GLU A 94 3.25 -19.34 1.39
C GLU A 94 2.30 -20.12 2.31
N VAL A 95 2.80 -21.15 2.98
CA VAL A 95 2.07 -21.86 4.05
C VAL A 95 2.36 -21.20 5.40
N LEU A 96 1.37 -20.45 5.91
CA LEU A 96 1.46 -19.69 7.16
C LEU A 96 1.27 -20.56 8.41
N VAL A 97 0.49 -21.64 8.30
CA VAL A 97 0.24 -22.62 9.38
C VAL A 97 0.14 -24.00 8.77
N ASP A 98 0.78 -25.01 9.38
CA ASP A 98 0.63 -26.43 9.04
C ASP A 98 0.70 -27.30 10.31
N SER A 99 -0.35 -27.25 11.14
CA SER A 99 -0.28 -27.71 12.54
C SER A 99 -1.46 -28.58 12.95
N ILE A 100 -1.24 -29.45 13.94
CA ILE A 100 -2.32 -30.05 14.72
C ILE A 100 -2.67 -29.06 15.85
N ILE A 101 -3.95 -28.72 15.95
CA ILE A 101 -4.51 -27.78 16.91
C ILE A 101 -5.44 -28.56 17.83
N ASP A 102 -5.15 -28.60 19.13
CA ASP A 102 -6.00 -29.23 20.15
C ASP A 102 -7.15 -28.32 20.60
N ASN A 103 -6.98 -27.01 20.41
CA ASN A 103 -7.99 -25.98 20.66
C ASN A 103 -8.98 -25.85 19.50
N LEU A 104 -10.03 -25.04 19.71
CA LEU A 104 -11.05 -24.73 18.71
C LEU A 104 -10.74 -23.46 17.89
N SER A 105 -9.52 -22.92 18.03
CA SER A 105 -9.07 -21.73 17.30
C SER A 105 -7.54 -21.62 17.28
N PHE A 106 -7.05 -20.79 16.36
CA PHE A 106 -5.69 -20.25 16.37
C PHE A 106 -5.68 -18.81 15.83
N ALA A 107 -4.62 -18.06 16.14
CA ALA A 107 -4.42 -16.71 15.65
C ALA A 107 -3.10 -16.59 14.89
N THR A 108 -3.08 -15.77 13.84
CA THR A 108 -1.90 -15.53 12.98
C THR A 108 -1.86 -14.08 12.51
N SER A 109 -0.77 -13.67 11.84
CA SER A 109 -0.68 -12.40 11.13
C SER A 109 -1.72 -12.32 9.99
N ARG A 110 -2.13 -11.10 9.67
CA ARG A 110 -3.01 -10.78 8.54
C ARG A 110 -2.37 -9.68 7.72
N GLU A 111 -2.19 -9.96 6.44
CA GLU A 111 -1.78 -9.01 5.42
C GLU A 111 -3.01 -8.35 4.81
N GLU A 112 -2.90 -7.10 4.37
CA GLU A 112 -3.97 -6.41 3.65
C GLU A 112 -4.12 -6.96 2.21
N ASP A 113 -5.33 -6.85 1.65
CA ASP A 113 -5.61 -7.18 0.24
C ASP A 113 -5.06 -8.55 -0.19
N THR A 114 -5.31 -9.61 0.59
CA THR A 114 -4.65 -10.91 0.47
C THR A 114 -5.68 -12.03 0.51
N ASN A 115 -5.52 -13.02 -0.37
CA ASN A 115 -6.39 -14.20 -0.44
C ASN A 115 -5.80 -15.35 0.39
N TYR A 116 -6.65 -16.07 1.12
CA TYR A 116 -6.27 -17.16 2.00
C TYR A 116 -7.10 -18.41 1.72
N LYS A 117 -6.48 -19.59 1.91
CA LYS A 117 -7.18 -20.87 2.03
C LYS A 117 -6.85 -21.51 3.36
N LEU A 118 -7.87 -21.86 4.14
CA LEU A 118 -7.77 -22.79 5.25
C LEU A 118 -8.24 -24.17 4.79
N THR A 119 -7.38 -25.18 4.86
CA THR A 119 -7.76 -26.59 4.86
C THR A 119 -7.86 -27.08 6.30
N LEU A 120 -9.06 -27.43 6.75
CA LEU A 120 -9.33 -27.96 8.09
C LEU A 120 -9.75 -29.43 8.00
N GLN A 121 -9.28 -30.28 8.91
CA GLN A 121 -9.71 -31.66 9.05
C GLN A 121 -9.84 -32.02 10.54
N VAL A 122 -10.97 -32.60 10.96
CA VAL A 122 -11.08 -33.17 12.30
C VAL A 122 -10.39 -34.54 12.36
N LEU A 123 -9.54 -34.74 13.37
CA LEU A 123 -8.81 -35.98 13.60
C LEU A 123 -9.60 -36.90 14.53
N GLY A 124 -9.64 -38.19 14.21
CA GLY A 124 -10.30 -39.24 14.96
C GLY A 124 -9.57 -39.52 16.28
N ASN A 125 -10.33 -39.68 17.37
CA ASN A 125 -9.77 -40.17 18.62
C ASN A 125 -9.68 -41.70 18.62
N ALA A 126 -8.48 -42.23 18.39
CA ALA A 126 -8.22 -43.67 18.39
C ALA A 126 -8.64 -44.38 19.70
N LYS A 127 -8.63 -43.70 20.86
CA LYS A 127 -9.11 -44.29 22.13
C LYS A 127 -10.64 -44.50 22.18
N LEU A 128 -11.37 -43.84 21.29
CA LEU A 128 -12.82 -43.95 21.12
C LEU A 128 -13.19 -44.76 19.87
N GLY A 129 -12.22 -45.33 19.14
CA GLY A 129 -12.44 -45.98 17.85
C GLY A 129 -12.89 -45.03 16.73
N ASN A 130 -12.78 -43.71 16.93
CA ASN A 130 -13.20 -42.72 15.95
C ASN A 130 -12.15 -42.57 14.84
N SER A 131 -12.62 -42.35 13.61
CA SER A 131 -11.80 -42.10 12.42
C SER A 131 -11.96 -40.65 11.93
N ASP A 132 -10.95 -40.18 11.21
CA ASP A 132 -10.85 -38.80 10.72
C ASP A 132 -12.04 -38.39 9.84
N GLY A 133 -12.40 -37.11 9.91
CA GLY A 133 -13.33 -36.52 8.96
C GLY A 133 -12.67 -36.25 7.61
N ASP A 134 -13.49 -35.97 6.60
CA ASP A 134 -12.99 -35.44 5.32
C ASP A 134 -12.54 -33.98 5.50
N ALA A 135 -11.49 -33.57 4.79
CA ALA A 135 -11.00 -32.20 4.87
C ALA A 135 -11.98 -31.20 4.22
N VAL A 136 -12.03 -29.99 4.76
CA VAL A 136 -12.88 -28.88 4.31
C VAL A 136 -12.01 -27.68 3.99
N ASP A 137 -12.14 -27.15 2.77
CA ASP A 137 -11.46 -25.93 2.33
C ASP A 137 -12.37 -24.70 2.52
N LYS A 138 -11.90 -23.72 3.28
CA LYS A 138 -12.48 -22.38 3.37
C LYS A 138 -11.55 -21.37 2.70
N ASN A 139 -12.01 -20.78 1.61
CA ASN A 139 -11.40 -19.60 1.03
C ASN A 139 -11.97 -18.33 1.69
N PHE A 140 -11.13 -17.33 1.93
CA PHE A 140 -11.52 -16.01 2.42
C PHE A 140 -10.43 -14.99 2.04
N SER A 141 -10.70 -13.69 2.20
CA SER A 141 -9.70 -12.66 1.86
C SER A 141 -9.74 -11.47 2.81
N SER A 142 -8.67 -10.67 2.78
CA SER A 142 -8.53 -9.43 3.53
C SER A 142 -8.80 -8.16 2.72
N PHE A 143 -9.15 -8.29 1.43
CA PHE A 143 -9.59 -7.19 0.57
C PHE A 143 -10.83 -6.49 1.16
N THR A 144 -10.90 -5.18 1.01
CA THR A 144 -12.14 -4.42 1.24
C THR A 144 -13.25 -4.90 0.29
N PRO A 145 -14.54 -4.88 0.68
CA PRO A 145 -15.63 -5.32 -0.18
C PRO A 145 -15.64 -4.63 -1.55
N SER A 146 -15.91 -5.42 -2.59
CA SER A 146 -16.14 -4.94 -3.94
C SER A 146 -17.44 -4.15 -4.02
N PHE A 147 -17.42 -3.02 -4.71
CA PHE A 147 -18.63 -2.32 -5.12
C PHE A 147 -19.20 -2.93 -6.41
N ALA A 148 -18.33 -3.22 -7.39
CA ALA A 148 -18.68 -3.89 -8.63
C ALA A 148 -17.46 -4.58 -9.27
N GLN A 149 -17.70 -5.65 -10.01
CA GLN A 149 -16.70 -6.24 -10.91
C GLN A 149 -16.95 -5.75 -12.35
N ILE A 150 -15.93 -5.17 -12.99
CA ILE A 150 -16.05 -4.67 -14.37
C ILE A 150 -15.83 -5.84 -15.35
N PRO A 151 -16.73 -6.07 -16.33
CA PRO A 151 -16.60 -7.17 -17.29
C PRO A 151 -15.26 -7.20 -18.02
N ALA A 152 -14.67 -8.39 -18.16
CA ALA A 152 -13.41 -8.59 -18.91
C ALA A 152 -13.51 -8.05 -20.35
N GLY A 153 -12.47 -7.37 -20.84
CA GLY A 153 -12.45 -6.79 -22.19
C GLY A 153 -13.16 -5.44 -22.33
N ALA A 154 -13.71 -4.87 -21.24
CA ALA A 154 -14.40 -3.58 -21.30
C ALA A 154 -13.44 -2.41 -21.59
N ASP A 155 -13.96 -1.39 -22.29
CA ASP A 155 -13.38 -0.05 -22.23
C ASP A 155 -13.86 0.63 -20.93
N LEU A 156 -12.93 1.04 -20.08
CA LEU A 156 -13.22 1.61 -18.77
C LEU A 156 -13.96 2.95 -18.89
N TYR A 157 -13.61 3.78 -19.88
CA TYR A 157 -14.29 5.06 -20.06
C TYR A 157 -15.76 4.86 -20.45
N GLN A 158 -16.04 3.97 -21.41
CA GLN A 158 -17.41 3.62 -21.81
C GLN A 158 -18.19 2.99 -20.65
N TYR A 159 -17.59 2.05 -19.91
CA TYR A 159 -18.23 1.43 -18.76
C TYR A 159 -18.73 2.45 -17.73
N PHE A 160 -17.92 3.48 -17.42
CA PHE A 160 -18.32 4.54 -16.49
C PHE A 160 -19.26 5.60 -17.10
N GLN A 161 -19.43 5.67 -18.43
CA GLN A 161 -20.53 6.43 -19.04
C GLN A 161 -21.87 5.68 -18.92
N GLU A 162 -21.84 4.35 -19.12
CA GLU A 162 -23.03 3.49 -19.04
C GLU A 162 -23.46 3.20 -17.60
N ASN A 163 -22.50 3.18 -16.66
CA ASN A 163 -22.68 2.90 -15.24
C ASN A 163 -22.18 4.10 -14.41
N PRO A 164 -22.85 5.26 -14.48
CA PRO A 164 -22.45 6.43 -13.72
C PRO A 164 -22.55 6.18 -12.21
N ILE A 165 -21.58 6.71 -11.47
CA ILE A 165 -21.58 6.65 -10.01
C ILE A 165 -22.70 7.58 -9.50
N SER A 166 -23.41 7.14 -8.45
CA SER A 166 -24.45 7.94 -7.80
C SER A 166 -23.83 9.07 -6.98
N ASP A 167 -24.30 10.31 -7.15
CA ASP A 167 -23.83 11.49 -6.40
C ASP A 167 -23.94 11.31 -4.86
N GLU A 168 -24.83 10.43 -4.39
CA GLU A 168 -24.99 10.07 -2.96
C GLU A 168 -23.85 9.20 -2.41
N SER A 169 -22.98 8.63 -3.25
CA SER A 169 -21.88 7.76 -2.85
C SER A 169 -20.69 8.53 -2.26
N THR A 170 -20.53 8.45 -0.94
CA THR A 170 -19.48 9.16 -0.18
C THR A 170 -18.33 8.27 0.30
N ASP A 171 -18.50 6.95 0.28
CA ASP A 171 -17.48 5.95 0.62
C ASP A 171 -16.49 5.71 -0.53
N GLU A 172 -15.42 4.95 -0.27
CA GLU A 172 -14.52 4.48 -1.34
C GLU A 172 -15.11 3.28 -2.08
N LEU A 173 -15.26 3.43 -3.40
CA LEU A 173 -15.83 2.42 -4.28
C LEU A 173 -14.71 1.58 -4.89
N ASN A 174 -14.64 0.31 -4.49
CA ASN A 174 -13.68 -0.66 -5.02
C ASN A 174 -14.27 -1.32 -6.28
N TYR A 175 -13.67 -1.10 -7.43
CA TYR A 175 -13.99 -1.79 -8.67
C TYR A 175 -12.95 -2.87 -8.94
N ASP A 176 -13.39 -4.12 -8.94
CA ASP A 176 -12.54 -5.26 -9.26
C ASP A 176 -12.50 -5.47 -10.78
N LEU A 177 -11.29 -5.56 -11.33
CA LEU A 177 -11.03 -6.02 -12.68
C LEU A 177 -10.78 -7.53 -12.65
N VAL A 178 -11.26 -8.24 -13.67
CA VAL A 178 -11.12 -9.69 -13.80
C VAL A 178 -9.64 -10.04 -13.99
N ALA A 179 -9.14 -10.97 -13.16
CA ALA A 179 -7.75 -11.43 -13.19
C ALA A 179 -7.30 -11.85 -14.60
N GLY A 180 -6.12 -11.40 -15.01
CA GLY A 180 -5.52 -11.66 -16.33
C GLY A 180 -6.27 -11.07 -17.54
N ALA A 181 -7.40 -10.38 -17.33
CA ALA A 181 -8.13 -9.75 -18.43
C ALA A 181 -7.48 -8.42 -18.84
N THR A 182 -7.59 -8.10 -20.12
CA THR A 182 -7.15 -6.81 -20.69
C THR A 182 -8.35 -5.88 -20.82
N TYR A 183 -8.13 -4.61 -20.49
CA TYR A 183 -9.08 -3.50 -20.56
C TYR A 183 -8.48 -2.37 -21.37
N THR A 184 -9.31 -1.54 -21.99
CA THR A 184 -8.86 -0.32 -22.67
C THR A 184 -9.29 0.91 -21.89
N LEU A 185 -8.44 1.93 -21.84
CA LEU A 185 -8.83 3.28 -21.47
C LEU A 185 -8.70 4.16 -22.72
N SER A 186 -9.80 4.41 -23.42
CA SER A 186 -9.80 5.18 -24.68
C SER A 186 -9.72 6.70 -24.52
N ASN A 187 -10.21 7.24 -23.39
CA ASN A 187 -10.37 8.67 -23.15
C ASN A 187 -10.02 9.04 -21.70
N GLN A 188 -10.08 10.34 -21.38
CA GLN A 188 -9.99 10.81 -20.00
C GLN A 188 -11.15 10.26 -19.15
N LEU A 189 -10.82 9.53 -18.07
CA LEU A 189 -11.80 8.97 -17.15
C LEU A 189 -11.71 9.66 -15.79
N GLY A 190 -12.72 10.48 -15.48
CA GLY A 190 -12.90 11.09 -14.16
C GLY A 190 -14.07 10.50 -13.40
N PHE A 191 -14.09 10.71 -12.08
CA PHE A 191 -15.04 10.08 -11.16
C PHE A 191 -15.84 11.09 -10.32
N ASN A 192 -16.12 12.30 -10.82
CA ASN A 192 -17.01 13.30 -10.21
C ASN A 192 -16.84 13.51 -8.68
N TYR A 193 -15.60 13.63 -8.21
CA TYR A 193 -15.23 13.71 -6.77
C TYR A 193 -15.57 12.50 -5.89
N HIS A 194 -16.01 11.38 -6.45
CA HIS A 194 -16.06 10.10 -5.73
C HIS A 194 -14.66 9.57 -5.43
N LYS A 195 -14.57 8.77 -4.38
CA LYS A 195 -13.36 8.04 -4.00
C LYS A 195 -13.38 6.69 -4.71
N VAL A 196 -12.38 6.39 -5.53
CA VAL A 196 -12.39 5.21 -6.41
C VAL A 196 -11.08 4.43 -6.30
N CYS A 197 -11.21 3.11 -6.14
CA CYS A 197 -10.13 2.16 -6.22
C CYS A 197 -10.38 1.23 -7.42
N LEU A 198 -9.49 1.22 -8.41
CA LEU A 198 -9.47 0.19 -9.46
C LEU A 198 -8.40 -0.83 -9.08
N ARG A 199 -8.75 -2.13 -9.08
CA ARG A 199 -7.79 -3.17 -8.68
C ARG A 199 -8.02 -4.53 -9.34
N SER A 200 -7.00 -5.38 -9.36
CA SER A 200 -7.19 -6.83 -9.44
C SER A 200 -7.22 -7.42 -8.02
N THR A 201 -7.99 -8.48 -7.80
CA THR A 201 -7.96 -9.26 -6.56
C THR A 201 -7.01 -10.45 -6.62
N ASP A 202 -6.47 -10.77 -7.80
CA ASP A 202 -5.38 -11.72 -8.00
C ASP A 202 -4.10 -10.93 -8.33
N LYS A 203 -3.09 -11.03 -7.44
CA LYS A 203 -1.78 -10.36 -7.61
C LYS A 203 -0.81 -11.18 -8.47
N ALA A 204 -1.02 -12.48 -8.62
CA ALA A 204 -0.20 -13.35 -9.45
C ALA A 204 -0.62 -13.28 -10.93
N ASN A 205 -1.89 -12.97 -11.18
CA ASN A 205 -2.44 -12.73 -12.52
C ASN A 205 -3.21 -11.39 -12.59
N PRO A 206 -2.51 -10.24 -12.46
CA PRO A 206 -3.15 -8.93 -12.43
C PRO A 206 -3.82 -8.57 -13.76
N ALA A 207 -4.96 -7.88 -13.70
CA ALA A 207 -5.60 -7.31 -14.88
C ALA A 207 -4.71 -6.24 -15.54
N THR A 208 -4.81 -6.10 -16.86
CA THR A 208 -4.02 -5.14 -17.66
C THR A 208 -4.92 -4.03 -18.19
N ILE A 209 -4.52 -2.77 -18.01
CA ILE A 209 -5.17 -1.60 -18.60
C ILE A 209 -4.25 -1.03 -19.68
N GLU A 210 -4.72 -1.04 -20.92
CA GLU A 210 -4.06 -0.41 -22.06
C GLU A 210 -4.51 1.05 -22.17
N VAL A 211 -3.59 1.99 -21.95
CA VAL A 211 -3.85 3.44 -21.96
C VAL A 211 -3.67 3.98 -23.38
N GLY A 212 -4.76 4.46 -23.99
CA GLY A 212 -4.76 5.01 -25.34
C GLY A 212 -4.19 6.43 -25.45
N ASP A 213 -3.98 6.88 -26.68
CA ASP A 213 -3.26 8.10 -27.08
C ASP A 213 -3.67 9.40 -26.36
N ASN A 214 -4.96 9.52 -25.99
CA ASN A 214 -5.55 10.70 -25.35
C ASN A 214 -6.17 10.36 -23.98
N ALA A 215 -5.78 9.24 -23.39
CA ALA A 215 -6.33 8.75 -22.14
C ALA A 215 -5.54 9.22 -20.92
N SER A 216 -6.23 9.34 -19.79
CA SER A 216 -5.65 9.58 -18.47
C SER A 216 -6.72 9.33 -17.41
N PHE A 217 -6.34 8.83 -16.23
CA PHE A 217 -7.22 8.90 -15.07
C PHE A 217 -7.30 10.36 -14.59
N VAL A 218 -8.48 10.83 -14.22
CA VAL A 218 -8.71 12.20 -13.74
C VAL A 218 -9.17 12.15 -12.28
N ALA A 219 -8.20 12.23 -11.36
CA ALA A 219 -8.44 12.15 -9.93
C ALA A 219 -8.96 13.49 -9.38
N SER A 220 -10.16 13.45 -8.81
CA SER A 220 -10.82 14.61 -8.18
C SER A 220 -10.93 14.48 -6.66
N ASN A 221 -10.77 13.28 -6.12
CA ASN A 221 -10.78 12.93 -4.69
C ASN A 221 -9.85 11.71 -4.51
N SER A 222 -9.98 10.93 -3.43
CA SER A 222 -9.11 9.76 -3.23
C SER A 222 -9.15 8.80 -4.41
N PHE A 223 -7.98 8.39 -4.89
CA PHE A 223 -7.86 7.54 -6.07
C PHE A 223 -6.78 6.47 -5.87
N SER A 224 -7.14 5.21 -6.08
CA SER A 224 -6.25 4.08 -5.89
C SER A 224 -6.16 3.21 -7.15
N LEU A 225 -4.95 2.83 -7.54
CA LEU A 225 -4.66 1.74 -8.47
C LEU A 225 -3.95 0.63 -7.66
N LYS A 226 -4.50 -0.58 -7.64
CA LYS A 226 -3.89 -1.70 -6.90
C LYS A 226 -3.80 -3.00 -7.70
N TYR A 227 -2.62 -3.61 -7.77
CA TYR A 227 -2.41 -4.93 -8.38
C TYR A 227 -2.82 -4.97 -9.87
N LEU A 228 -2.32 -4.00 -10.64
CA LEU A 228 -2.66 -3.83 -12.06
C LEU A 228 -1.39 -3.70 -12.91
N ASN A 229 -1.43 -4.27 -14.11
CA ASN A 229 -0.53 -3.87 -15.18
C ASN A 229 -1.13 -2.66 -15.90
N ILE A 230 -0.34 -1.62 -16.15
CA ILE A 230 -0.74 -0.40 -16.85
C ILE A 230 0.20 -0.24 -18.04
N ASP A 231 -0.25 -0.54 -19.25
CA ASP A 231 0.55 -0.44 -20.47
C ASP A 231 0.22 0.84 -21.24
N VAL A 232 1.21 1.72 -21.34
CA VAL A 232 1.09 3.05 -21.95
C VAL A 232 1.57 2.96 -23.40
N LYS A 233 0.82 2.20 -24.22
CA LYS A 233 1.27 1.67 -25.52
C LYS A 233 1.88 2.67 -26.49
N ALA A 234 1.27 3.85 -26.63
CA ALA A 234 1.83 4.99 -27.35
C ALA A 234 0.99 6.23 -27.07
N ILE A 235 1.41 7.08 -26.13
CA ILE A 235 0.76 8.40 -26.02
C ILE A 235 1.15 9.24 -27.25
N ALA A 236 0.22 9.95 -27.86
CA ALA A 236 0.48 10.77 -29.05
C ALA A 236 1.27 12.07 -28.71
N GLU A 237 1.47 12.92 -29.71
CA GLU A 237 2.24 14.19 -29.62
C GLU A 237 1.78 15.13 -28.48
N ASN A 238 0.52 15.03 -28.05
CA ASN A 238 -0.05 15.78 -26.92
C ASN A 238 -0.05 15.00 -25.59
N ALA A 239 0.99 14.19 -25.34
CA ALA A 239 0.96 13.14 -24.32
C ALA A 239 0.36 13.55 -22.97
N ARG A 240 -0.73 12.89 -22.61
CA ARG A 240 -1.41 13.09 -21.33
C ARG A 240 -0.64 12.34 -20.23
N PRO A 241 -0.51 12.91 -19.01
CA PRO A 241 -0.04 12.18 -17.85
C PRO A 241 -0.93 10.97 -17.55
N VAL A 242 -0.38 9.90 -16.97
CA VAL A 242 -1.17 8.70 -16.64
C VAL A 242 -2.32 9.04 -15.69
N ILE A 243 -2.02 9.90 -14.70
CA ILE A 243 -2.99 10.48 -13.77
C ILE A 243 -2.90 12.01 -13.86
N GLU A 244 -4.01 12.68 -14.10
CA GLU A 244 -4.17 14.12 -13.90
C GLU A 244 -5.08 14.39 -12.70
N LEU A 245 -4.85 15.49 -11.99
CA LEU A 245 -5.84 16.01 -11.05
C LEU A 245 -6.88 16.83 -11.79
N PHE A 246 -8.13 16.79 -11.32
CA PHE A 246 -9.26 17.43 -12.00
C PHE A 246 -9.08 18.95 -12.18
N ALA A 247 -9.13 19.43 -13.43
CA ALA A 247 -8.98 20.84 -13.74
C ALA A 247 -10.25 21.64 -13.39
N TYR A 248 -10.48 21.92 -12.11
CA TYR A 248 -11.68 22.65 -11.66
C TYR A 248 -11.71 24.10 -12.15
N GLU A 249 -12.83 24.53 -12.70
CA GLU A 249 -13.06 25.92 -13.13
C GLU A 249 -13.65 26.81 -12.02
N SER A 250 -14.27 26.19 -11.01
CA SER A 250 -14.75 26.82 -9.78
C SER A 250 -14.26 26.03 -8.57
N ASP A 251 -13.96 26.72 -7.46
CA ASP A 251 -13.52 26.13 -6.19
C ASP A 251 -14.44 24.95 -5.76
N PRO A 252 -13.92 23.71 -5.60
CA PRO A 252 -14.73 22.55 -5.24
C PRO A 252 -15.36 22.68 -3.84
N THR A 253 -16.64 22.35 -3.73
CA THR A 253 -17.40 22.44 -2.46
C THR A 253 -17.31 21.19 -1.59
N VAL A 254 -16.93 20.04 -2.17
CA VAL A 254 -16.90 18.72 -1.52
C VAL A 254 -15.51 18.35 -0.96
N LEU A 255 -14.48 19.13 -1.29
CA LEU A 255 -13.12 18.93 -0.78
C LEU A 255 -12.82 19.93 0.32
N GLU A 256 -12.14 19.48 1.38
CA GLU A 256 -11.64 20.37 2.40
C GLU A 256 -10.56 21.30 1.83
N LYS A 257 -10.55 22.55 2.32
CA LYS A 257 -9.49 23.54 2.05
C LYS A 257 -9.09 24.20 3.38
N PRO A 258 -8.32 23.54 4.24
CA PRO A 258 -7.98 24.06 5.58
C PRO A 258 -7.26 25.40 5.54
N LYS A 259 -6.52 25.68 4.45
CA LYS A 259 -5.93 27.01 4.20
C LYS A 259 -5.78 27.35 2.72
N ASN A 260 -4.71 26.89 2.06
CA ASN A 260 -4.38 27.32 0.69
C ASN A 260 -4.80 26.31 -0.39
N TYR A 261 -4.86 25.02 -0.05
CA TYR A 261 -5.00 23.93 -1.02
C TYR A 261 -6.24 23.09 -0.75
N PHE A 262 -6.87 22.60 -1.82
CA PHE A 262 -7.90 21.57 -1.75
C PHE A 262 -7.26 20.20 -1.47
N ILE A 263 -7.80 19.47 -0.50
CA ILE A 263 -7.19 18.22 -0.03
C ILE A 263 -7.77 17.03 -0.79
N ILE A 264 -6.90 16.26 -1.43
CA ILE A 264 -7.17 14.87 -1.82
C ILE A 264 -6.67 13.98 -0.68
N PRO A 265 -7.53 13.23 0.04
CA PRO A 265 -7.10 12.53 1.26
C PRO A 265 -6.03 11.47 1.01
N ALA A 266 -6.19 10.62 -0.01
CA ALA A 266 -5.23 9.57 -0.33
C ALA A 266 -5.12 9.35 -1.84
N MET A 267 -3.90 9.11 -2.33
CA MET A 267 -3.66 8.54 -3.65
C MET A 267 -2.71 7.36 -3.50
N ASN A 268 -3.10 6.19 -3.98
CA ASN A 268 -2.34 4.95 -3.77
C ASN A 268 -2.05 4.25 -5.10
N ILE A 269 -0.80 3.91 -5.33
CA ILE A 269 -0.33 3.09 -6.44
C ILE A 269 0.39 1.90 -5.81
N VAL A 270 -0.26 0.74 -5.74
CA VAL A 270 0.20 -0.40 -4.93
C VAL A 270 0.27 -1.67 -5.77
N GLY A 271 1.40 -2.38 -5.75
CA GLY A 271 1.50 -3.66 -6.46
C GLY A 271 1.35 -3.57 -7.98
N CYS A 272 1.57 -2.40 -8.57
CA CYS A 272 1.30 -2.16 -9.99
C CYS A 272 2.57 -2.27 -10.85
N ASN A 273 2.39 -2.63 -12.12
CA ASN A 273 3.47 -2.65 -13.12
C ASN A 273 3.12 -1.67 -14.24
N PHE A 274 3.83 -0.55 -14.33
CA PHE A 274 3.67 0.41 -15.42
C PHE A 274 4.72 0.14 -16.49
N THR A 275 4.27 -0.07 -17.73
CA THR A 275 5.14 -0.20 -18.90
C THR A 275 5.00 1.03 -19.79
N ASN A 276 6.09 1.39 -20.47
CA ASN A 276 6.12 2.46 -21.46
C ASN A 276 5.66 3.87 -21.00
N VAL A 277 5.86 4.28 -19.74
CA VAL A 277 5.38 5.62 -19.30
C VAL A 277 6.14 6.74 -20.02
N ILE A 278 5.49 7.39 -20.99
CA ILE A 278 6.15 8.38 -21.88
C ILE A 278 6.12 9.82 -21.33
N GLY A 279 5.08 10.17 -20.57
CA GLY A 279 4.90 11.49 -19.97
C GLY A 279 5.19 11.52 -18.45
N SER A 280 4.62 12.49 -17.77
CA SER A 280 4.51 12.48 -16.30
C SER A 280 3.58 11.35 -15.83
N LEU A 281 3.88 10.72 -14.69
CA LEU A 281 2.97 9.80 -14.02
C LEU A 281 1.76 10.55 -13.42
N ILE A 282 2.00 11.68 -12.76
CA ILE A 282 0.98 12.48 -12.09
C ILE A 282 1.17 13.96 -12.44
N TYR A 283 0.08 14.69 -12.69
CA TYR A 283 0.09 16.13 -12.92
C TYR A 283 -1.09 16.83 -12.22
N ASP A 284 -0.84 17.91 -11.48
CA ASP A 284 -1.88 18.64 -10.74
C ASP A 284 -2.73 19.63 -11.56
N ASN A 285 -2.62 19.62 -12.90
CA ASN A 285 -3.25 20.58 -13.80
C ASN A 285 -2.96 22.07 -13.44
N ASN A 286 -1.85 22.32 -12.75
CA ASN A 286 -1.49 23.62 -12.14
C ASN A 286 -2.54 24.16 -11.14
N LYS A 287 -3.48 23.31 -10.67
CA LYS A 287 -4.54 23.69 -9.73
C LYS A 287 -4.06 23.53 -8.28
N GLY A 288 -4.71 24.23 -7.36
CA GLY A 288 -4.29 24.33 -5.95
C GLY A 288 -4.62 23.10 -5.11
N TYR A 289 -4.10 21.92 -5.48
CA TYR A 289 -4.31 20.66 -4.77
C TYR A 289 -3.17 20.30 -3.83
N ALA A 290 -3.49 19.73 -2.68
CA ALA A 290 -2.55 18.99 -1.86
C ALA A 290 -3.06 17.56 -1.65
N ILE A 291 -2.27 16.56 -2.05
CA ILE A 291 -2.56 15.17 -1.65
C ILE A 291 -2.06 15.00 -0.22
N SER A 292 -2.93 14.55 0.69
CA SER A 292 -2.52 14.34 2.09
C SER A 292 -1.58 13.14 2.20
N GLY A 293 -1.95 11.97 1.66
CA GLY A 293 -1.04 10.82 1.49
C GLY A 293 -0.91 10.38 0.04
N LEU A 294 0.30 10.40 -0.53
CA LEU A 294 0.62 9.74 -1.81
C LEU A 294 1.52 8.53 -1.53
N THR A 295 1.00 7.33 -1.75
CA THR A 295 1.73 6.07 -1.54
C THR A 295 2.03 5.41 -2.89
N ILE A 296 3.30 5.11 -3.14
CA ILE A 296 3.75 4.23 -4.23
C ILE A 296 4.46 3.03 -3.61
N LYS A 297 3.83 1.86 -3.61
CA LYS A 297 4.33 0.69 -2.87
C LYS A 297 4.33 -0.58 -3.72
N ASN A 298 5.32 -1.45 -3.54
CA ASN A 298 5.40 -2.74 -4.25
C ASN A 298 5.26 -2.57 -5.78
N THR A 299 5.74 -1.47 -6.37
CA THR A 299 5.37 -1.06 -7.75
C THR A 299 6.60 -1.00 -8.65
N VAL A 300 6.48 -1.47 -9.89
CA VAL A 300 7.50 -1.32 -10.94
C VAL A 300 7.03 -0.27 -11.94
N ILE A 301 7.90 0.66 -12.33
CA ILE A 301 7.61 1.71 -13.31
C ILE A 301 8.73 1.78 -14.34
N GLN A 302 8.46 1.29 -15.54
CA GLN A 302 9.26 1.57 -16.71
C GLN A 302 8.91 2.97 -17.24
N MET A 303 9.84 3.91 -17.05
CA MET A 303 9.86 5.13 -17.82
C MET A 303 10.35 4.81 -19.23
N ASN A 304 9.63 5.32 -20.23
CA ASN A 304 10.07 5.42 -21.62
C ASN A 304 9.89 6.88 -22.06
N THR A 305 10.34 7.82 -21.22
CA THR A 305 9.91 9.21 -21.36
C THR A 305 10.64 9.95 -22.47
N THR A 306 9.93 10.86 -23.12
CA THR A 306 10.53 11.88 -23.99
C THR A 306 10.39 13.25 -23.33
N THR A 307 11.43 14.07 -23.42
CA THR A 307 11.57 15.30 -22.61
C THR A 307 10.46 16.33 -22.87
N ASP A 308 9.92 16.36 -24.08
CA ASP A 308 8.80 17.20 -24.54
C ASP A 308 7.45 16.85 -23.87
N ARG A 309 7.31 15.62 -23.36
CA ARG A 309 6.05 15.09 -22.80
C ARG A 309 5.96 15.19 -21.27
N ILE A 310 7.03 15.65 -20.64
CA ILE A 310 7.11 15.86 -19.20
C ILE A 310 6.39 17.17 -18.82
N ARG A 311 5.36 17.10 -17.97
CA ARG A 311 4.66 18.27 -17.44
C ARG A 311 5.49 18.91 -16.32
N ASN A 312 5.61 20.25 -16.36
CA ASN A 312 6.34 21.05 -15.37
C ASN A 312 7.76 20.54 -15.03
N GLU A 313 8.48 20.01 -16.04
CA GLU A 313 9.81 19.42 -15.90
C GLU A 313 9.89 18.22 -14.92
N ALA A 314 8.77 17.63 -14.49
CA ALA A 314 8.73 16.61 -13.44
C ALA A 314 7.96 15.33 -13.80
N PHE A 315 8.43 14.18 -13.35
CA PHE A 315 7.72 12.90 -13.54
C PHE A 315 6.45 12.84 -12.69
N ILE A 316 6.53 13.29 -11.44
CA ILE A 316 5.40 13.55 -10.56
C ILE A 316 5.35 15.08 -10.35
N ALA A 317 4.36 15.71 -10.98
CA ALA A 317 4.36 17.14 -11.27
C ALA A 317 3.26 17.91 -10.53
N PHE A 318 3.62 18.53 -9.40
CA PHE A 318 2.76 19.51 -8.74
C PHE A 318 3.35 20.91 -8.90
N GLN A 319 2.60 21.82 -9.51
CA GLN A 319 3.01 23.21 -9.73
C GLN A 319 1.98 24.20 -9.19
N GLY A 320 0.71 23.80 -9.05
CA GLY A 320 -0.29 24.51 -8.26
C GLY A 320 -0.22 24.18 -6.77
N GLY A 321 0.15 22.95 -6.39
CA GLY A 321 0.31 22.54 -4.98
C GLY A 321 1.37 21.47 -4.74
N GLY A 322 1.01 20.28 -4.22
CA GLY A 322 2.00 19.25 -3.84
C GLY A 322 1.44 18.11 -2.99
N VAL A 323 2.31 17.47 -2.20
CA VAL A 323 1.95 16.34 -1.32
C VAL A 323 2.39 16.66 0.11
N LYS A 324 1.58 16.28 1.10
CA LYS A 324 1.94 16.38 2.52
C LYS A 324 2.80 15.19 2.96
N ASP A 325 2.29 13.97 2.77
CA ASP A 325 2.95 12.73 3.14
C ASP A 325 3.21 11.91 1.86
N PHE A 326 4.45 11.91 1.39
CA PHE A 326 4.90 11.10 0.27
C PHE A 326 5.58 9.83 0.81
N ASN A 327 5.09 8.67 0.39
CA ASN A 327 5.66 7.39 0.77
C ASN A 327 5.98 6.55 -0.46
N MET A 328 7.25 6.18 -0.64
CA MET A 328 7.67 5.22 -1.65
C MET A 328 8.40 4.05 -1.00
N GLU A 329 7.90 2.83 -1.21
CA GLU A 329 8.38 1.61 -0.55
C GLU A 329 8.46 0.43 -1.54
N ASN A 330 9.51 -0.39 -1.46
CA ASN A 330 9.62 -1.66 -2.21
C ASN A 330 9.27 -1.47 -3.70
N SER A 331 9.88 -0.47 -4.33
CA SER A 331 9.46 -0.03 -5.67
C SER A 331 10.65 0.30 -6.55
N THR A 332 10.51 -0.04 -7.83
CA THR A 332 11.55 0.15 -8.85
C THR A 332 11.07 1.13 -9.90
N VAL A 333 11.86 2.17 -10.18
CA VAL A 333 11.62 3.07 -11.31
C VAL A 333 12.88 3.15 -12.17
N TYR A 334 12.73 2.89 -13.46
CA TYR A 334 13.87 2.84 -14.37
C TYR A 334 13.56 3.49 -15.71
N GLN A 335 14.55 4.19 -16.28
CA GLN A 335 14.45 4.81 -17.60
C GLN A 335 14.97 3.88 -18.70
N THR A 336 14.16 3.73 -19.74
CA THR A 336 14.51 3.06 -21.00
C THR A 336 14.41 3.99 -22.23
N GLY A 337 13.72 5.14 -22.10
CA GLY A 337 13.58 6.12 -23.17
C GLY A 337 14.77 7.10 -23.27
N GLU A 338 14.84 7.82 -24.40
CA GLU A 338 15.92 8.78 -24.69
C GLU A 338 15.79 10.12 -23.94
N GLY A 339 14.60 10.45 -23.43
CA GLY A 339 14.34 11.68 -22.68
C GLY A 339 14.55 11.52 -21.18
N ASN A 340 14.35 12.60 -20.42
CA ASN A 340 14.21 12.52 -18.98
C ASN A 340 13.44 13.70 -18.40
N SER A 341 12.89 13.52 -17.20
CA SER A 341 12.40 14.64 -16.41
C SER A 341 13.56 15.31 -15.66
N ARG A 342 13.44 16.61 -15.41
CA ARG A 342 14.41 17.35 -14.57
C ARG A 342 14.26 16.99 -13.09
N TYR A 343 13.02 16.75 -12.66
CA TYR A 343 12.63 16.35 -11.32
C TYR A 343 11.91 15.00 -11.36
N PHE A 344 12.11 14.18 -10.33
CA PHE A 344 11.30 13.00 -10.08
C PHE A 344 10.00 13.45 -9.41
N LEU A 345 10.11 14.21 -8.32
CA LEU A 345 8.97 14.81 -7.62
C LEU A 345 9.17 16.32 -7.45
N ARG A 346 8.25 17.11 -8.03
CA ARG A 346 8.23 18.57 -7.93
C ARG A 346 6.98 19.07 -7.25
N TYR A 347 7.12 20.07 -6.38
CA TYR A 347 6.02 20.81 -5.77
C TYR A 347 6.03 22.29 -6.19
N ASN A 348 4.91 22.98 -5.96
CA ASN A 348 4.83 24.42 -5.94
C ASN A 348 5.85 25.00 -4.94
N ASN A 349 6.71 25.93 -5.36
CA ASN A 349 7.77 26.51 -4.52
C ASN A 349 7.26 27.21 -3.24
N SER A 350 5.96 27.50 -3.15
CA SER A 350 5.29 28.09 -2.00
C SER A 350 4.57 27.06 -1.10
N ILE A 351 4.61 25.76 -1.40
CA ILE A 351 3.99 24.76 -0.51
C ILE A 351 4.70 24.71 0.84
N ARG A 352 3.90 24.59 1.90
CA ARG A 352 4.32 24.40 3.29
C ARG A 352 3.25 23.60 4.02
N VAL A 353 3.63 22.84 5.06
CA VAL A 353 2.65 22.07 5.86
C VAL A 353 1.53 22.97 6.40
N ASP A 354 1.88 24.17 6.90
CA ASP A 354 0.92 25.15 7.43
C ASP A 354 -0.10 25.66 6.40
N ARG A 355 0.22 25.54 5.12
CA ARG A 355 -0.62 25.92 3.97
C ARG A 355 -1.51 24.77 3.50
N ILE A 356 -1.16 23.53 3.84
CA ILE A 356 -1.96 22.33 3.60
C ILE A 356 -2.96 22.14 4.74
N THR A 357 -2.48 21.98 5.98
CA THR A 357 -3.32 21.54 7.12
C THR A 357 -3.90 22.68 7.94
N GLY A 358 -3.42 23.92 7.77
CA GLY A 358 -3.78 25.06 8.60
C GLY A 358 -3.04 25.14 9.95
N SER A 359 -2.33 24.07 10.35
CA SER A 359 -1.60 23.96 11.61
C SER A 359 -0.13 24.35 11.48
N ASN A 360 0.43 24.95 12.53
CA ASN A 360 1.86 25.30 12.61
C ASN A 360 2.71 24.28 13.41
N THR A 361 2.11 23.17 13.86
CA THR A 361 2.79 22.09 14.59
C THR A 361 2.92 20.80 13.79
N ASP A 362 2.32 20.75 12.60
CA ASP A 362 2.30 19.56 11.76
C ASP A 362 3.60 19.39 10.98
N PHE A 363 3.79 18.20 10.42
CA PHE A 363 4.92 17.86 9.57
C PHE A 363 4.43 17.31 8.23
N THR A 364 5.20 17.61 7.17
CA THR A 364 5.21 16.80 5.95
C THR A 364 6.10 15.58 6.16
N THR A 365 5.84 14.48 5.47
CA THR A 365 6.71 13.31 5.48
C THR A 365 7.17 12.99 4.05
N ILE A 366 8.45 12.65 3.92
CA ILE A 366 9.06 12.25 2.65
C ILE A 366 9.82 10.95 2.92
N THR A 367 9.25 9.85 2.45
CA THR A 367 9.80 8.50 2.68
C THR A 367 10.18 7.84 1.37
N TYR A 368 11.39 7.29 1.35
CA TYR A 368 11.90 6.38 0.33
C TYR A 368 12.56 5.23 1.10
N ASN A 369 11.94 4.05 1.11
CA ASN A 369 12.51 2.86 1.75
C ASN A 369 12.60 1.73 0.73
N ASN A 370 13.73 1.03 0.68
CA ASN A 370 13.85 -0.18 -0.14
C ASN A 370 13.39 0.06 -1.59
N CYS A 371 13.87 1.13 -2.22
CA CYS A 371 13.55 1.46 -3.60
C CYS A 371 14.78 1.38 -4.50
N THR A 372 14.57 0.97 -5.75
CA THR A 372 15.60 0.91 -6.79
C THR A 372 15.30 1.93 -7.87
N PHE A 373 16.30 2.76 -8.19
CA PHE A 373 16.17 3.82 -9.20
C PHE A 373 17.33 3.73 -10.19
N TYR A 374 17.00 3.61 -11.48
CA TYR A 374 17.98 3.45 -12.55
C TYR A 374 17.77 4.47 -13.68
N LYS A 375 18.77 5.33 -13.93
CA LYS A 375 18.75 6.38 -14.97
C LYS A 375 17.61 7.42 -14.82
N VAL A 376 17.02 7.55 -13.63
CA VAL A 376 15.88 8.46 -13.37
C VAL A 376 16.40 9.88 -13.12
N THR A 377 15.89 10.87 -13.87
CA THR A 377 16.35 12.28 -13.86
C THR A 377 17.82 12.50 -14.22
N SER A 378 18.40 11.62 -15.03
CA SER A 378 19.81 11.63 -15.44
C SER A 378 20.20 12.73 -16.45
N SER A 379 19.23 13.49 -16.95
CA SER A 379 19.47 14.54 -17.96
C SER A 379 20.30 15.70 -17.41
N GLU A 380 20.82 16.53 -18.32
CA GLU A 380 21.42 17.82 -17.96
C GLU A 380 20.46 18.63 -17.07
N ASN A 381 20.98 19.24 -16.01
CA ASN A 381 20.23 19.96 -14.98
C ASN A 381 19.24 19.12 -14.15
N GLY A 382 19.30 17.78 -14.20
CA GLY A 382 18.56 16.88 -13.31
C GLY A 382 18.80 17.18 -11.83
N GLN A 383 17.74 17.09 -11.02
CA GLN A 383 17.74 17.55 -9.63
C GLN A 383 16.97 16.66 -8.63
N TRP A 384 16.36 15.54 -9.01
CA TRP A 384 15.47 14.74 -8.14
C TRP A 384 14.21 15.46 -7.58
N SER A 385 14.37 16.51 -6.78
CA SER A 385 13.28 17.23 -6.08
C SER A 385 13.60 18.71 -5.79
N ASN A 386 12.56 19.52 -5.53
CA ASN A 386 12.66 20.95 -5.19
C ASN A 386 12.13 21.31 -3.78
N TYR A 387 12.39 20.48 -2.77
CA TYR A 387 11.77 20.57 -1.43
C TYR A 387 12.16 21.78 -0.55
N SER A 388 12.71 22.86 -1.11
CA SER A 388 13.01 24.08 -0.37
C SER A 388 11.79 24.78 0.24
N GLY A 389 10.57 24.48 -0.23
CA GLY A 389 9.33 24.98 0.38
C GLY A 389 9.00 24.30 1.72
N ILE A 390 9.24 22.99 1.83
CA ILE A 390 8.89 22.18 3.01
C ILE A 390 10.02 22.01 4.02
N SER A 391 11.25 22.42 3.67
CA SER A 391 12.51 22.03 4.35
C SER A 391 12.63 22.30 5.86
N ASN A 392 11.71 23.04 6.50
CA ASN A 392 11.73 23.31 7.95
C ASN A 392 10.79 22.41 8.77
N TYR A 393 9.67 21.95 8.21
CA TYR A 393 8.68 21.12 8.93
C TYR A 393 8.41 19.84 8.14
N SER A 394 9.49 19.06 7.96
CA SER A 394 9.49 17.77 7.29
C SER A 394 10.20 16.71 8.11
N VAL A 395 9.72 15.47 8.00
CA VAL A 395 10.43 14.27 8.41
C VAL A 395 10.86 13.52 7.14
N TYR A 396 12.16 13.36 6.94
CA TYR A 396 12.75 12.60 5.82
C TYR A 396 13.18 11.21 6.32
N THR A 397 12.68 10.16 5.67
CA THR A 397 12.98 8.77 6.02
C THR A 397 13.49 8.05 4.77
N ILE A 398 14.81 7.99 4.61
CA ILE A 398 15.46 7.63 3.35
C ILE A 398 16.39 6.43 3.59
N ASN A 399 15.90 5.20 3.49
CA ASN A 399 16.67 4.02 3.92
C ASN A 399 16.72 2.92 2.88
N ASN A 400 17.85 2.19 2.85
CA ASN A 400 18.03 0.96 2.09
C ASN A 400 17.72 1.14 0.59
N ASN A 401 17.95 2.32 0.01
CA ASN A 401 17.65 2.58 -1.40
C ASN A 401 18.91 2.44 -2.27
N ILE A 402 18.71 2.12 -3.55
CA ILE A 402 19.76 2.14 -4.56
C ILE A 402 19.40 3.16 -5.64
N TRP A 403 20.24 4.19 -5.79
CA TRP A 403 20.23 5.07 -6.95
C TRP A 403 21.44 4.78 -7.83
N VAL A 404 21.19 4.45 -9.10
CA VAL A 404 22.20 4.27 -10.15
C VAL A 404 21.90 5.24 -11.30
N ASP A 405 22.89 6.07 -11.63
CA ASP A 405 22.83 7.09 -12.70
C ASP A 405 21.61 8.04 -12.56
N CYS A 406 21.25 8.40 -11.33
CA CYS A 406 20.09 9.25 -11.04
C CYS A 406 20.49 10.67 -10.61
N SER A 407 19.72 11.67 -11.03
CA SER A 407 20.13 13.08 -11.08
C SER A 407 21.33 13.30 -12.01
N GLN A 408 21.63 14.54 -12.41
CA GLN A 408 22.78 14.82 -13.28
C GLN A 408 24.11 14.43 -12.63
N ASN A 409 24.22 14.57 -11.30
CA ASN A 409 25.48 14.46 -10.56
C ASN A 409 25.40 13.46 -9.38
N GLY A 410 24.41 12.56 -9.35
CA GLY A 410 24.22 11.64 -8.20
C GLY A 410 23.87 12.33 -6.87
N ASP A 411 23.53 13.62 -6.89
CA ASP A 411 23.43 14.50 -5.72
C ASP A 411 22.10 14.38 -4.95
N ILE A 412 21.57 13.16 -4.84
CA ILE A 412 20.21 12.84 -4.37
C ILE A 412 19.91 13.41 -2.99
N SER A 413 20.75 13.14 -2.00
CA SER A 413 20.53 13.55 -0.60
C SER A 413 20.40 15.07 -0.46
N ARG A 414 21.27 15.84 -1.14
CA ARG A 414 21.24 17.32 -1.21
C ARG A 414 19.86 17.83 -1.63
N ARG A 415 19.28 17.18 -2.63
CA ARG A 415 18.05 17.61 -3.31
C ARG A 415 16.80 17.25 -2.52
N ILE A 416 16.81 16.08 -1.87
CA ILE A 416 15.81 15.71 -0.87
C ILE A 416 15.88 16.69 0.31
N TRP A 417 17.06 17.14 0.74
CA TRP A 417 17.23 18.19 1.77
C TRP A 417 16.97 19.64 1.31
N GLY A 418 16.13 19.84 0.29
CA GLY A 418 15.73 21.17 -0.17
C GLY A 418 16.92 22.02 -0.64
N ASN A 419 17.92 21.38 -1.26
CA ASN A 419 19.22 21.95 -1.64
C ASN A 419 20.06 22.41 -0.42
N GLY A 420 20.15 21.57 0.60
CA GLY A 420 20.94 21.80 1.81
C GLY A 420 20.37 22.87 2.75
N ARG A 421 19.04 23.07 2.74
CA ARG A 421 18.34 24.13 3.49
C ARG A 421 17.40 23.57 4.55
N LEU A 422 17.79 22.50 5.23
CA LEU A 422 17.01 22.00 6.37
C LEU A 422 16.83 23.10 7.42
N GLY A 423 15.58 23.35 7.80
CA GLY A 423 15.24 24.27 8.88
C GLY A 423 15.31 23.58 10.24
N THR A 424 15.37 24.37 11.30
CA THR A 424 15.62 23.94 12.68
C THR A 424 14.68 22.86 13.22
N ASN A 425 13.46 22.72 12.69
CA ASN A 425 12.50 21.72 13.16
C ASN A 425 12.52 20.42 12.34
N ALA A 426 13.22 20.39 11.21
CA ALA A 426 13.21 19.25 10.31
C ALA A 426 13.98 18.06 10.90
N GLN A 427 13.51 16.86 10.59
CA GLN A 427 14.12 15.61 11.02
C GLN A 427 14.49 14.81 9.79
N ALA A 428 15.65 14.16 9.80
CA ALA A 428 16.09 13.34 8.69
C ALA A 428 16.82 12.10 9.20
N ARG A 429 16.44 10.94 8.67
CA ARG A 429 17.09 9.66 8.90
C ARG A 429 17.47 9.05 7.56
N PHE A 430 18.76 8.75 7.42
CA PHE A 430 19.31 7.96 6.33
C PHE A 430 19.95 6.70 6.89
N LEU A 431 19.90 5.61 6.12
CA LEU A 431 20.49 4.33 6.47
C LEU A 431 20.78 3.53 5.19
N HIS A 432 21.98 2.99 5.02
CA HIS A 432 22.30 2.01 3.97
C HIS A 432 21.82 2.38 2.55
N ASN A 433 21.99 3.64 2.15
CA ASN A 433 21.69 4.07 0.78
C ASN A 433 22.92 3.91 -0.11
N THR A 434 22.72 3.52 -1.37
CA THR A 434 23.74 3.59 -2.42
C THR A 434 23.46 4.76 -3.35
N TYR A 435 24.48 5.58 -3.62
CA TYR A 435 24.43 6.68 -4.57
C TYR A 435 25.51 6.48 -5.64
N TRP A 436 25.21 5.67 -6.65
CA TRP A 436 26.13 5.33 -7.74
C TRP A 436 25.81 6.19 -8.96
N ASN A 437 26.82 6.82 -9.58
CA ASN A 437 26.61 7.67 -10.75
C ASN A 437 27.87 7.66 -11.63
N ASN A 438 27.70 7.43 -12.93
CA ASN A 438 28.79 7.39 -13.90
C ASN A 438 29.92 6.41 -13.49
N GLY A 439 29.55 5.22 -13.00
CA GLY A 439 30.47 4.15 -12.63
C GLY A 439 31.27 4.37 -11.34
N ALA A 440 30.83 5.27 -10.45
CA ALA A 440 31.46 5.49 -9.15
C ALA A 440 30.47 5.88 -8.04
N ALA A 441 30.86 5.68 -6.79
CA ALA A 441 30.13 6.19 -5.63
C ALA A 441 30.20 7.73 -5.58
N THR A 442 29.07 8.36 -5.32
CA THR A 442 28.92 9.82 -5.33
C THR A 442 29.00 10.40 -3.93
N ASP A 443 29.92 11.34 -3.70
CA ASP A 443 29.99 12.10 -2.45
C ASP A 443 28.69 12.88 -2.21
N GLN A 444 28.03 12.58 -1.09
CA GLN A 444 26.82 13.24 -0.61
C GLN A 444 27.12 14.43 0.31
N GLY A 445 28.39 14.76 0.54
CA GLY A 445 28.83 15.85 1.42
C GLY A 445 28.22 15.75 2.81
N ASN A 446 27.78 16.89 3.35
CA ASN A 446 27.18 16.97 4.68
C ASN A 446 25.64 16.75 4.66
N TYR A 447 25.12 15.92 3.74
CA TYR A 447 23.67 15.71 3.57
C TYR A 447 23.23 14.32 4.02
N ASP A 448 23.79 13.23 3.49
CA ASP A 448 23.64 11.90 4.13
C ASP A 448 24.73 11.73 5.21
N THR A 449 24.45 12.24 6.41
CA THR A 449 25.39 12.19 7.54
C THR A 449 25.26 10.90 8.37
N SER A 450 24.69 9.83 7.81
CA SER A 450 24.43 8.59 8.55
C SER A 450 25.70 7.84 8.96
N GLY A 451 26.79 8.00 8.19
CA GLY A 451 27.98 7.15 8.30
C GLY A 451 27.74 5.72 7.79
N THR A 452 26.64 5.48 7.07
CA THR A 452 26.21 4.14 6.61
C THR A 452 25.95 4.07 5.10
N ILE A 453 26.42 5.06 4.34
CA ILE A 453 26.37 5.07 2.87
C ILE A 453 27.12 3.84 2.35
N LEU A 454 26.48 3.10 1.43
CA LEU A 454 27.13 1.99 0.73
C LEU A 454 27.91 2.55 -0.47
N THR A 455 29.15 2.10 -0.64
CA THR A 455 30.13 2.70 -1.56
C THR A 455 30.68 1.73 -2.61
N THR A 456 30.28 0.47 -2.55
CA THR A 456 30.51 -0.53 -3.59
C THR A 456 29.47 -0.42 -4.72
N ASP A 457 29.86 -0.85 -5.91
CA ASP A 457 28.98 -0.93 -7.08
C ASP A 457 27.82 -1.93 -6.79
N PRO A 458 26.54 -1.52 -6.94
CA PRO A 458 25.40 -2.43 -6.85
C PRO A 458 25.50 -3.65 -7.75
N ALA A 459 26.21 -3.54 -8.89
CA ALA A 459 26.45 -4.61 -9.85
C ALA A 459 25.16 -5.40 -10.17
N PHE A 460 24.16 -4.71 -10.73
CA PHE A 460 22.91 -5.36 -11.15
C PHE A 460 23.17 -6.45 -12.20
N GLU A 461 22.49 -7.60 -12.11
CA GLU A 461 22.71 -8.73 -13.03
C GLU A 461 22.48 -8.36 -14.50
N ASP A 462 21.34 -7.75 -14.85
CA ASP A 462 21.06 -7.27 -16.20
C ASP A 462 20.10 -6.07 -16.24
N ALA A 463 20.57 -4.93 -15.72
CA ALA A 463 19.80 -3.68 -15.70
C ALA A 463 19.42 -3.13 -17.09
N ALA A 464 20.01 -3.66 -18.17
CA ALA A 464 19.63 -3.32 -19.54
C ALA A 464 18.32 -4.03 -19.96
N ASN A 465 18.07 -5.24 -19.45
CA ASN A 465 16.85 -6.01 -19.66
C ASN A 465 15.88 -5.94 -18.46
N ALA A 466 16.00 -4.88 -17.65
CA ALA A 466 15.19 -4.60 -16.46
C ALA A 466 15.32 -5.61 -15.31
N ASP A 467 16.43 -6.34 -15.24
CA ASP A 467 16.82 -7.11 -14.07
C ASP A 467 17.67 -6.24 -13.13
N PHE A 468 17.16 -5.96 -11.94
CA PHE A 468 17.83 -5.11 -10.96
C PHE A 468 18.29 -5.89 -9.72
N THR A 469 18.48 -7.21 -9.83
CA THR A 469 19.10 -8.06 -8.80
C THR A 469 20.51 -7.56 -8.47
N PRO A 470 20.75 -7.00 -7.26
CA PRO A 470 22.05 -6.44 -6.92
C PRO A 470 23.02 -7.56 -6.51
N THR A 471 24.17 -7.67 -7.18
CA THR A 471 25.24 -8.60 -6.75
C THR A 471 26.34 -7.92 -5.93
N GLY A 472 26.25 -6.60 -5.73
CA GLY A 472 27.17 -5.81 -4.90
C GLY A 472 27.19 -6.28 -3.45
N ALA A 473 28.39 -6.49 -2.90
CA ALA A 473 28.55 -7.18 -1.61
C ALA A 473 27.87 -6.46 -0.43
N GLU A 474 27.91 -5.12 -0.40
CA GLU A 474 27.22 -4.35 0.63
C GLU A 474 25.69 -4.39 0.43
N GLN A 475 25.23 -4.27 -0.81
CA GLN A 475 23.80 -4.26 -1.14
C GLN A 475 23.14 -5.59 -0.76
N VAL A 476 23.79 -6.72 -1.10
CA VAL A 476 23.38 -8.08 -0.68
C VAL A 476 23.42 -8.23 0.83
N GLN A 477 24.47 -7.75 1.51
CA GLN A 477 24.58 -7.83 2.98
C GLN A 477 23.44 -7.10 3.70
N TYR A 478 23.06 -5.93 3.20
CA TYR A 478 22.05 -5.05 3.83
C TYR A 478 20.66 -5.15 3.22
N GLN A 479 20.46 -6.01 2.20
CA GLN A 479 19.19 -6.23 1.49
C GLN A 479 18.58 -4.90 1.00
N THR A 480 19.40 -4.09 0.32
CA THR A 480 19.03 -2.74 -0.14
C THR A 480 18.50 -2.72 -1.56
N GLY A 481 17.71 -1.72 -1.89
CA GLY A 481 16.88 -1.70 -3.09
C GLY A 481 15.52 -2.33 -2.82
N ASP A 482 14.74 -2.45 -3.89
CA ASP A 482 13.45 -3.10 -3.94
C ASP A 482 13.58 -4.61 -3.68
N SER A 483 12.87 -5.14 -2.67
CA SER A 483 13.12 -6.48 -2.12
C SER A 483 12.84 -7.62 -3.11
N ARG A 484 11.96 -7.38 -4.09
CA ARG A 484 11.58 -8.34 -5.15
C ARG A 484 12.76 -8.89 -5.96
N TRP A 485 13.91 -8.21 -5.94
CA TRP A 485 15.09 -8.59 -6.71
C TRP A 485 16.04 -9.53 -5.93
N TYR A 486 15.63 -10.00 -4.75
CA TYR A 486 16.36 -10.99 -3.94
C TYR A 486 15.61 -12.33 -3.77
N GLU A 487 14.44 -12.48 -4.42
CA GLU A 487 13.48 -13.59 -4.23
C GLU A 487 13.58 -14.68 -5.31
#